data_AF-A0A7W1NAP1-F1
#
_entry.id   AF-A0A7W1NAP1-F1
#
_cell.length_a   1.000
_cell.length_b   1.000
_cell.length_c   1.000
_cell.angle_alpha   90.00
_cell.angle_beta   90.00
_cell.angle_gamma   90.00
#
_symmetry.space_group_name_H-M   'P 1'
#
loop_
_entity.id
_entity.type
_entity.pdbx_description
1 polymer ?
#
loop_
_entity_poly.entity_id
_entity_poly.type
_entity_poly.pdbx_seq_one_letter_code
_entity_poly.pdbx_strand_id
1 'polypeptide(L)'
;MVPRPVLVVALLAACSALIADDADGDAEGQAFFESRIRPVLIDHCYRCHSAESEHLKGGLRVDTRDGLLSGGDSGPAIVPGDAGRSLLVTAVRWHDEDLQMPPKQALPPAMIDDLVAWVG
;
A
#
# COMPACT_ATOMS: atom_id res chain seq x y z
N MET A 1 57.71 13.80 -38.73
CA MET A 1 56.95 12.79 -37.95
C MET A 1 56.79 13.35 -36.55
N VAL A 2 55.57 13.76 -36.19
CA VAL A 2 55.20 14.56 -34.99
C VAL A 2 54.85 13.61 -33.83
N PRO A 3 54.89 14.03 -32.55
CA PRO A 3 53.61 14.45 -31.97
C PRO A 3 53.68 15.73 -31.11
N ARG A 4 52.55 16.45 -31.13
CA ARG A 4 52.24 17.69 -30.39
C ARG A 4 51.75 17.35 -28.98
N PRO A 5 51.93 18.24 -27.99
CA PRO A 5 51.36 18.04 -26.66
C PRO A 5 49.85 18.27 -26.70
N VAL A 6 49.07 17.30 -26.22
CA VAL A 6 47.63 17.44 -26.04
C VAL A 6 47.39 17.97 -24.63
N LEU A 7 46.99 19.23 -24.54
CA LEU A 7 46.47 19.83 -23.33
C LEU A 7 45.07 19.23 -23.08
N VAL A 8 44.93 18.35 -22.09
CA VAL A 8 43.64 17.81 -21.67
C VAL A 8 43.00 18.82 -20.72
N VAL A 9 42.09 19.64 -21.23
CA VAL A 9 41.19 20.46 -20.41
C VAL A 9 40.14 19.51 -19.84
N ALA A 10 40.22 19.25 -18.54
CA ALA A 10 39.20 18.50 -17.82
C ALA A 10 37.93 19.37 -17.73
N LEU A 11 36.95 19.11 -18.60
CA LEU A 11 35.60 19.65 -18.47
C LEU A 11 34.90 18.91 -17.32
N LEU A 12 34.94 19.49 -16.12
CA LEU A 12 34.03 19.13 -15.03
C LEU A 12 32.64 19.65 -15.38
N ALA A 13 31.92 18.89 -16.21
CA ALA A 13 30.50 19.12 -16.45
C ALA A 13 29.72 18.66 -15.22
N ALA A 14 29.30 19.63 -14.41
CA ALA A 14 28.37 19.45 -13.30
C ALA A 14 27.04 18.86 -13.83
N CYS A 15 26.78 17.60 -13.51
CA CYS A 15 25.43 17.04 -13.50
C CYS A 15 24.99 16.92 -12.04
N SER A 16 24.59 18.07 -11.47
CA SER A 16 23.90 18.13 -10.18
C SER A 16 22.50 18.66 -10.43
N ALA A 17 21.61 17.80 -10.91
CA ALA A 17 20.17 18.00 -10.84
C ALA A 17 19.46 16.66 -11.10
N LEU A 18 18.37 16.43 -10.36
CA LEU A 18 17.41 15.32 -10.44
C LEU A 18 17.61 14.19 -9.40
N ILE A 19 17.51 14.53 -8.11
CA ILE A 19 16.98 13.60 -7.10
C ILE A 19 16.10 14.42 -6.14
N ALA A 20 14.83 14.63 -6.47
CA ALA A 20 13.88 15.28 -5.56
C ALA A 20 12.40 15.03 -5.93
N ASP A 21 12.04 13.86 -6.46
CA ASP A 21 10.63 13.57 -6.85
C ASP A 21 9.96 12.51 -5.96
N ASP A 22 10.71 11.53 -5.43
CA ASP A 22 10.12 10.45 -4.63
C ASP A 22 9.65 10.86 -3.22
N ALA A 23 10.27 11.88 -2.63
CA ALA A 23 10.01 12.23 -1.23
C ALA A 23 8.62 12.88 -1.00
N ASP A 24 8.11 13.59 -2.01
CA ASP A 24 6.80 14.24 -1.91
C ASP A 24 5.69 13.17 -2.03
N GLY A 25 5.79 12.27 -3.01
CA GLY A 25 4.81 11.20 -3.23
C GLY A 25 4.64 10.25 -2.04
N ASP A 26 5.74 9.94 -1.33
CA ASP A 26 5.69 9.14 -0.10
C ASP A 26 4.95 9.87 1.03
N ALA A 27 5.15 11.19 1.18
CA ALA A 27 4.51 11.99 2.22
C ALA A 27 3.00 12.12 1.99
N GLU A 28 2.58 12.31 0.74
CA GLU A 28 1.15 12.39 0.39
C GLU A 28 0.45 11.05 0.51
N GLY A 29 1.10 9.96 0.09
CA GLY A 29 0.61 8.60 0.29
C GLY A 29 0.44 8.27 1.78
N GLN A 30 1.40 8.66 2.61
CA GLN A 30 1.29 8.51 4.06
C GLN A 30 0.14 9.34 4.64
N ALA A 31 0.00 10.61 4.24
CA ALA A 31 -1.11 11.45 4.70
C ALA A 31 -2.48 10.88 4.30
N PHE A 32 -2.60 10.33 3.08
CA PHE A 32 -3.80 9.64 2.63
C PHE A 32 -4.09 8.40 3.48
N PHE A 33 -3.07 7.56 3.72
CA PHE A 33 -3.22 6.38 4.56
C PHE A 33 -3.69 6.72 5.97
N GLU A 34 -3.04 7.68 6.63
CA GLU A 34 -3.35 8.06 8.01
C GLU A 34 -4.74 8.68 8.14
N SER A 35 -5.18 9.47 7.15
CA SER A 35 -6.46 10.19 7.21
C SER A 35 -7.66 9.42 6.66
N ARG A 36 -7.44 8.50 5.70
CA ARG A 36 -8.52 7.81 4.97
C ARG A 36 -8.56 6.31 5.23
N ILE A 37 -7.40 5.67 5.41
CA ILE A 37 -7.32 4.20 5.46
C ILE A 37 -7.25 3.69 6.88
N ARG A 38 -6.34 4.24 7.71
CA ARG A 38 -6.16 3.78 9.09
C ARG A 38 -7.46 3.83 9.91
N PRO A 39 -8.32 4.88 9.82
CA PRO A 39 -9.59 4.89 10.53
C PRO A 39 -10.50 3.72 10.12
N VAL A 40 -10.58 3.42 8.82
CA VAL A 40 -11.38 2.30 8.30
C VAL A 40 -10.90 0.98 8.87
N LEU A 41 -9.57 0.75 8.88
CA LEU A 41 -9.01 -0.48 9.42
C LEU A 41 -9.28 -0.63 10.92
N ILE A 42 -9.12 0.45 11.70
CA ILE A 42 -9.38 0.46 13.14
C ILE A 42 -10.85 0.16 13.42
N ASP A 43 -11.77 0.89 12.79
CA ASP A 43 -13.19 0.87 13.13
C ASP A 43 -13.88 -0.40 12.63
N HIS A 44 -13.41 -0.96 11.51
CA HIS A 44 -14.11 -2.04 10.81
C HIS A 44 -13.36 -3.37 10.74
N CYS A 45 -12.04 -3.39 10.92
CA CYS A 45 -11.23 -4.60 10.69
C CYS A 45 -10.50 -5.11 11.94
N TYR A 46 -10.01 -4.21 12.80
CA TYR A 46 -9.11 -4.57 13.89
C TYR A 46 -9.72 -5.49 14.94
N ARG A 47 -11.05 -5.51 15.09
CA ARG A 47 -11.72 -6.42 16.02
C ARG A 47 -11.36 -7.90 15.77
N CYS A 48 -11.13 -8.28 14.51
CA CYS A 48 -10.90 -9.66 14.10
C CYS A 48 -9.52 -9.92 13.47
N HIS A 49 -8.82 -8.86 13.02
CA HIS A 49 -7.60 -8.96 12.20
C HIS A 49 -6.44 -8.09 12.72
N SER A 50 -6.25 -7.99 14.04
CA SER A 50 -5.15 -7.24 14.67
C SER A 50 -4.47 -8.04 15.78
N ALA A 51 -3.36 -7.51 16.32
CA ALA A 51 -2.71 -8.10 17.50
C ALA A 51 -3.63 -8.12 18.72
N GLU A 52 -4.58 -7.19 18.79
CA GLU A 52 -5.51 -7.02 19.91
C GLU A 52 -6.81 -7.82 19.71
N SER A 53 -6.94 -8.54 18.59
CA SER A 53 -8.09 -9.41 18.35
C SER A 53 -8.12 -10.58 19.34
N GLU A 54 -9.24 -10.75 20.03
CA GLU A 54 -9.48 -11.92 20.91
C GLU A 54 -9.38 -13.24 20.12
N HIS A 55 -9.85 -13.22 18.88
CA HIS A 55 -9.75 -14.33 17.94
C HIS A 55 -9.27 -13.83 16.59
N LEU A 56 -7.99 -14.06 16.29
CA LEU A 56 -7.42 -13.70 15.00
C LEU A 56 -8.03 -14.56 13.88
N LYS A 57 -8.82 -13.94 13.01
CA LYS A 57 -9.51 -14.64 11.92
C LYS A 57 -8.60 -14.81 10.71
N GLY A 58 -8.58 -16.04 10.18
CA GLY A 58 -7.83 -16.40 8.97
C GLY A 58 -6.32 -16.16 9.06
N GLY A 59 -5.75 -16.10 10.26
CA GLY A 59 -4.33 -15.76 10.47
C GLY A 59 -3.93 -14.35 10.01
N LEU A 60 -4.90 -13.49 9.64
CA LEU A 60 -4.64 -12.24 8.94
C LEU A 60 -4.47 -11.06 9.90
N ARG A 61 -3.41 -10.27 9.69
CA ARG A 61 -3.09 -9.04 10.41
C ARG A 61 -3.16 -7.83 9.48
N VAL A 62 -4.14 -6.95 9.68
CA VAL A 62 -4.31 -5.71 8.90
C VAL A 62 -3.72 -4.47 9.58
N ASP A 63 -3.26 -4.63 10.82
CA ASP A 63 -2.66 -3.56 11.64
C ASP A 63 -1.15 -3.39 11.40
N THR A 64 -0.57 -4.17 10.50
CA THR A 64 0.83 -4.07 10.10
C THR A 64 0.97 -4.21 8.59
N ARG A 65 1.95 -3.52 8.01
CA ARG A 65 2.26 -3.61 6.57
C ARG A 65 2.60 -5.04 6.15
N ASP A 66 3.47 -5.71 6.91
CA ASP A 66 3.90 -7.07 6.60
C ASP A 66 2.75 -8.08 6.70
N GLY A 67 1.83 -7.89 7.64
CA GLY A 67 0.62 -8.70 7.76
C GLY A 67 -0.31 -8.55 6.55
N LEU A 68 -0.45 -7.35 6.01
CA LEU A 68 -1.24 -7.10 4.80
C LEU A 68 -0.61 -7.74 3.55
N LEU A 69 0.72 -7.66 3.43
CA LEU A 69 1.47 -8.17 2.28
C LEU A 69 1.64 -9.68 2.29
N SER A 70 1.92 -10.26 3.46
CA SER A 70 2.01 -11.72 3.62
C SER A 70 0.63 -12.35 3.59
N GLY A 71 -0.35 -11.63 4.15
CA GLY A 71 -1.73 -12.08 4.25
C GLY A 71 -1.95 -13.17 5.28
N GLY A 72 -3.08 -13.87 5.14
CA GLY A 72 -3.51 -14.94 6.03
C GLY A 72 -3.57 -16.30 5.33
N ASP A 73 -4.42 -17.18 5.82
CA ASP A 73 -4.60 -18.54 5.29
C ASP A 73 -5.01 -18.56 3.80
N SER A 74 -5.64 -17.48 3.32
CA SER A 74 -6.07 -17.31 1.92
C SER A 74 -5.02 -16.65 1.02
N GLY A 75 -3.86 -16.25 1.55
CA GLY A 75 -2.83 -15.51 0.85
C GLY A 75 -2.86 -14.00 1.11
N PRO A 76 -2.08 -13.20 0.32
CA PRO A 76 -1.91 -11.76 0.51
C PRO A 76 -3.24 -10.99 0.59
N ALA A 77 -3.37 -10.10 1.58
CA ALA A 77 -4.56 -9.25 1.68
C ALA A 77 -4.52 -8.13 0.64
N ILE A 78 -3.34 -7.57 0.39
CA ILE A 78 -3.13 -6.53 -0.63
C ILE A 78 -1.98 -6.91 -1.57
N VAL A 79 -2.15 -6.53 -2.83
CA VAL A 79 -1.12 -6.52 -3.88
C VAL A 79 -0.95 -5.07 -4.30
N PRO A 80 0.10 -4.36 -3.85
CA PRO A 80 0.31 -2.96 -4.20
C PRO A 80 0.35 -2.75 -5.72
N GLY A 81 -0.39 -1.76 -6.21
CA GLY A 81 -0.57 -1.48 -7.63
C GLY A 81 -1.66 -2.31 -8.32
N ASP A 82 -2.31 -3.24 -7.61
CA ASP A 82 -3.33 -4.13 -8.18
C ASP A 82 -4.47 -4.43 -7.19
N ALA A 83 -5.41 -3.49 -7.11
CA ALA A 83 -6.64 -3.66 -6.34
C ALA A 83 -7.49 -4.85 -6.83
N GLY A 84 -7.39 -5.25 -8.11
CA GLY A 84 -8.16 -6.36 -8.67
C GLY A 84 -7.69 -7.73 -8.20
N ARG A 85 -6.40 -7.85 -7.84
CA ARG A 85 -5.81 -9.07 -7.27
C ARG A 85 -5.76 -9.09 -5.74
N SER A 86 -6.25 -8.05 -5.09
CA SER A 86 -6.17 -7.89 -3.64
C SER A 86 -7.41 -8.47 -2.94
N LEU A 87 -7.20 -9.47 -2.07
CA LEU A 87 -8.29 -10.11 -1.33
C LEU A 87 -9.06 -9.14 -0.43
N LEU A 88 -8.38 -8.13 0.13
CA LEU A 88 -9.02 -7.07 0.91
C LEU A 88 -10.10 -6.37 0.08
N VAL A 89 -9.80 -6.02 -1.17
CA VAL A 89 -10.73 -5.33 -2.08
C VAL A 89 -11.89 -6.24 -2.47
N THR A 90 -11.63 -7.52 -2.75
CA THR A 90 -12.68 -8.53 -3.01
C THR A 90 -13.61 -8.65 -1.80
N ALA A 91 -13.05 -8.77 -0.60
CA ALA A 91 -13.79 -8.97 0.64
C ALA A 91 -14.71 -7.79 0.99
N VAL A 92 -14.25 -6.55 0.83
CA VAL A 92 -15.06 -5.36 1.17
C VAL A 92 -16.10 -4.99 0.13
N ARG A 93 -15.94 -5.43 -1.12
CA ARG A 93 -16.93 -5.23 -2.19
C ARG A 93 -18.14 -6.16 -2.07
N TRP A 94 -18.05 -7.23 -1.28
CA TRP A 94 -19.11 -8.22 -1.09
C TRP A 94 -19.61 -8.88 -2.41
N HIS A 95 -18.75 -8.96 -3.42
CA HIS A 95 -19.09 -9.69 -4.66
C HIS A 95 -18.89 -11.20 -4.53
N ASP A 96 -18.19 -11.64 -3.49
CA ASP A 96 -17.98 -13.04 -3.12
C ASP A 96 -18.65 -13.28 -1.76
N GLU A 97 -19.64 -14.18 -1.72
CA GLU A 97 -20.44 -14.47 -0.51
C GLU A 97 -19.62 -15.15 0.58
N ASP A 98 -18.54 -15.86 0.23
CA ASP A 98 -17.70 -16.58 1.19
C ASP A 98 -16.62 -15.67 1.83
N LEU A 99 -16.39 -14.48 1.28
CA LEU A 99 -15.31 -13.57 1.69
C LEU A 99 -15.80 -12.22 2.25
N GLN A 100 -17.11 -12.03 2.44
CA GLN A 100 -17.68 -10.74 2.82
C GLN A 100 -17.11 -10.21 4.15
N MET A 101 -16.50 -9.03 4.09
CA MET A 101 -15.95 -8.33 5.25
C MET A 101 -16.35 -6.84 5.25
N PRO A 102 -16.63 -6.23 6.41
CA PRO A 102 -16.94 -6.89 7.70
C PRO A 102 -18.21 -7.75 7.58
N PRO A 103 -18.37 -8.87 8.32
CA PRO A 103 -19.41 -9.87 8.03
C PRO A 103 -20.83 -9.43 8.41
N LYS A 104 -21.00 -8.34 9.16
CA LYS A 104 -22.32 -7.89 9.66
C LYS A 104 -22.90 -6.74 8.85
N GLN A 105 -22.04 -5.93 8.26
CA GLN A 105 -22.43 -4.69 7.60
C GLN A 105 -21.36 -4.31 6.60
N ALA A 106 -21.78 -4.08 5.36
CA ALA A 106 -20.91 -3.62 4.29
C ALA A 106 -20.38 -2.22 4.60
N LEU A 107 -19.18 -1.93 4.11
CA LEU A 107 -18.62 -0.58 4.20
C LEU A 107 -19.42 0.38 3.31
N PRO A 108 -19.51 1.67 3.69
CA PRO A 108 -19.98 2.71 2.79
C PRO A 108 -19.15 2.72 1.49
N PRO A 109 -19.76 2.97 0.32
CA PRO A 109 -19.05 2.97 -0.96
C PRO A 109 -17.79 3.86 -0.97
N ALA A 110 -17.84 5.03 -0.35
CA ALA A 110 -16.69 5.94 -0.29
C ALA A 110 -15.47 5.34 0.44
N MET A 111 -15.67 4.50 1.46
CA MET A 111 -14.56 3.82 2.14
C MET A 111 -13.98 2.69 1.29
N ILE A 112 -14.83 2.01 0.51
CA ILE A 112 -14.39 1.01 -0.46
C ILE A 112 -13.54 1.69 -1.54
N ASP A 113 -13.98 2.84 -2.04
CA ASP A 113 -13.26 3.62 -3.04
C ASP A 113 -11.89 4.09 -2.51
N ASP A 114 -11.83 4.58 -1.26
CA ASP A 114 -10.56 4.95 -0.61
C ASP A 114 -9.60 3.74 -0.50
N LEU A 115 -10.10 2.56 -0.11
CA LEU A 115 -9.29 1.34 -0.05
C LEU A 115 -8.80 0.90 -1.43
N VAL A 116 -9.64 1.01 -2.46
CA VAL A 116 -9.26 0.69 -3.85
C VAL A 116 -8.17 1.65 -4.34
N ALA A 117 -8.33 2.94 -4.07
CA ALA A 117 -7.38 3.98 -4.46
C ALA A 117 -6.04 3.87 -3.71
N TRP A 118 -6.05 3.42 -2.46
CA TRP A 118 -4.82 3.19 -1.71
C TRP A 118 -4.04 1.95 -2.17
N VAL A 119 -4.76 0.89 -2.58
CA VAL A 119 -4.12 -0.36 -3.01
C VAL A 119 -3.62 -0.29 -4.45
N GLY A 120 -4.35 0.39 -5.34
CA GLY A 120 -4.03 0.54 -6.76
C GLY A 120 -2.98 1.61 -7.03
#